data_AF-A0A946PQT2-F1
#
_entry.id   AF-A0A946PQT2-F1
#
_cell.length_a   1.000
_cell.length_b   1.000
_cell.length_c   1.000
_cell.angle_alpha   90.00
_cell.angle_beta   90.00
_cell.angle_gamma   90.00
#
_symmetry.space_group_name_H-M   'P 1'
#
loop_
_entity.id
_entity.type
_entity.pdbx_description
1 polymer ?
#
loop_
_entity_poly.entity_id
_entity_poly.type
_entity_poly.pdbx_seq_one_letter_code
_entity_poly.pdbx_strand_id
1 'polypeptide(L)'
;MIQLRLSFTLLAGLMLFSSVEASSLEQRLQKVERQMSRLSALMLEVQELRADLQQNFGAVEEMVHQQQQLKKQQSSQYLDLEARIRKLESTRKQRTVPTEVARPVARQGQSSEYETYNKAFALVRANKSKEALVALNKLVKKYPNGEYAGDAWYWMGRLYTVTSDKKQAKRAFAQAKTILGRTVKRSPGTPQAERAAAKLKKIP
;
A
#
# COMPACT_ATOMS: atom_id res chain seq x y z
N MET A 1 -85.81 -33.19 -0.85
CA MET A 1 -84.98 -32.48 0.15
C MET A 1 -83.48 -32.85 0.04
N ILE A 2 -82.88 -32.88 -1.18
CA ILE A 2 -81.47 -33.32 -1.36
C ILE A 2 -80.67 -32.49 -2.40
N GLN A 3 -81.28 -31.63 -3.22
CA GLN A 3 -80.58 -30.97 -4.34
C GLN A 3 -79.86 -29.64 -4.02
N LEU A 4 -79.64 -29.29 -2.74
CA LEU A 4 -79.06 -27.99 -2.37
C LEU A 4 -77.83 -28.04 -1.46
N ARG A 5 -77.15 -29.19 -1.36
CA ARG A 5 -75.90 -29.31 -0.58
C ARG A 5 -74.64 -29.59 -1.39
N LEU A 6 -74.75 -29.85 -2.69
CA LEU A 6 -73.60 -30.16 -3.54
C LEU A 6 -72.90 -28.94 -4.16
N SER A 7 -73.57 -27.79 -4.22
CA SER A 7 -73.04 -26.58 -4.87
C SER A 7 -72.12 -25.75 -3.96
N PHE A 8 -72.13 -26.01 -2.64
CA PHE A 8 -71.36 -25.23 -1.67
C PHE A 8 -69.93 -25.76 -1.44
N THR A 9 -69.72 -27.07 -1.64
CA THR A 9 -68.40 -27.69 -1.52
C THR A 9 -67.49 -27.44 -2.72
N LEU A 10 -68.04 -27.14 -3.90
CA LEU A 10 -67.23 -26.84 -5.08
C LEU A 10 -66.60 -25.44 -5.04
N LEU A 11 -67.27 -24.47 -4.39
CA LEU A 11 -66.80 -23.08 -4.31
C LEU A 11 -65.71 -22.87 -3.24
N ALA A 12 -65.71 -23.68 -2.17
CA ALA A 12 -64.68 -23.64 -1.14
C ALA A 12 -63.34 -24.25 -1.61
N GLY A 13 -63.37 -25.24 -2.50
CA GLY A 13 -62.17 -25.88 -3.06
C GLY A 13 -61.37 -24.95 -3.99
N LEU A 14 -62.05 -24.06 -4.72
CA LEU A 14 -61.39 -23.10 -5.62
C LEU A 14 -60.75 -21.92 -4.87
N MET A 15 -61.32 -21.50 -3.73
CA MET A 15 -60.73 -20.44 -2.89
C MET A 15 -59.48 -20.90 -2.12
N LEU A 16 -59.39 -22.18 -1.75
CA LEU A 16 -58.24 -22.71 -1.01
C LEU A 16 -57.01 -22.93 -1.88
N PHE A 17 -57.19 -23.16 -3.19
CA PHE A 17 -56.07 -23.35 -4.13
C PHE A 17 -55.38 -22.02 -4.50
N SER A 18 -56.14 -20.93 -4.68
CA SER A 18 -55.58 -19.61 -5.01
C SER A 18 -54.77 -18.96 -3.88
N SER A 19 -55.08 -19.31 -2.62
CA SER A 19 -54.38 -18.79 -1.43
C SER A 19 -52.96 -19.33 -1.25
N VAL A 20 -52.68 -20.53 -1.75
CA VAL A 20 -51.34 -21.17 -1.64
C VAL A 20 -50.37 -20.57 -2.65
N GLU A 21 -50.85 -20.16 -3.82
CA GLU A 21 -50.04 -19.52 -4.86
C GLU A 21 -49.69 -18.07 -4.51
N ALA A 22 -50.64 -17.32 -3.94
CA ALA A 22 -50.41 -15.96 -3.44
C ALA A 22 -49.34 -15.91 -2.33
N SER A 23 -49.39 -16.84 -1.37
CA SER A 23 -48.42 -16.92 -0.28
C SER A 23 -47.01 -17.28 -0.75
N SER A 24 -46.87 -18.06 -1.84
CA SER A 24 -45.56 -18.38 -2.44
C SER A 24 -44.93 -17.16 -3.14
N LEU A 25 -45.74 -16.30 -3.76
CA LEU A 25 -45.29 -15.09 -4.43
C LEU A 25 -44.86 -14.04 -3.40
N GLU A 26 -45.63 -13.89 -2.31
CA GLU A 26 -45.29 -13.05 -1.17
C GLU A 26 -43.97 -13.46 -0.51
N GLN A 27 -43.73 -14.77 -0.35
CA GLN A 27 -42.45 -15.26 0.17
C GLN A 27 -41.26 -14.91 -0.74
N ARG A 28 -41.44 -14.98 -2.06
CA ARG A 28 -40.39 -14.59 -3.03
C ARG A 28 -40.16 -13.09 -3.01
N LEU A 29 -41.21 -12.29 -2.92
CA LEU A 29 -41.15 -10.83 -2.77
C LEU A 29 -40.39 -10.44 -1.50
N GLN A 30 -40.76 -11.02 -0.36
CA GLN A 30 -40.05 -10.78 0.90
C GLN A 30 -38.58 -11.21 0.82
N LYS A 31 -38.27 -12.30 0.11
CA LYS A 31 -36.88 -12.73 -0.07
C LYS A 31 -36.09 -11.74 -0.92
N VAL A 32 -36.69 -11.22 -1.99
CA VAL A 32 -36.10 -10.19 -2.87
C VAL A 32 -35.94 -8.86 -2.12
N GLU A 33 -36.93 -8.44 -1.34
CA GLU A 33 -36.84 -7.24 -0.50
C GLU A 33 -35.72 -7.38 0.54
N ARG A 34 -35.64 -8.51 1.24
CA ARG A 34 -34.53 -8.78 2.17
C ARG A 34 -33.17 -8.79 1.48
N GLN A 35 -33.10 -9.29 0.25
CA GLN A 35 -31.87 -9.25 -0.56
C GLN A 35 -31.52 -7.83 -1.00
N MET A 36 -32.49 -7.04 -1.44
CA MET A 36 -32.34 -5.61 -1.76
C MET A 36 -31.85 -4.82 -0.55
N SER A 37 -32.45 -5.02 0.62
CA SER A 37 -32.02 -4.37 1.87
C SER A 37 -30.58 -4.74 2.26
N ARG A 38 -30.18 -6.00 2.06
CA ARG A 38 -28.78 -6.42 2.27
C ARG A 38 -27.83 -5.78 1.27
N LEU A 39 -28.19 -5.71 0.00
CA LEU A 39 -27.38 -5.06 -1.03
C LEU A 39 -27.22 -3.56 -0.77
N SER A 40 -28.28 -2.90 -0.31
CA SER A 40 -28.27 -1.51 0.13
C SER A 40 -27.30 -1.30 1.29
N ALA A 41 -27.36 -2.14 2.32
CA ALA A 41 -26.46 -2.07 3.46
C ALA A 41 -24.99 -2.25 3.06
N LEU A 42 -24.71 -3.23 2.19
CA LEU A 42 -23.37 -3.49 1.65
C LEU A 42 -22.87 -2.32 0.78
N MET A 43 -23.75 -1.66 0.02
CA MET A 43 -23.38 -0.48 -0.76
C MET A 43 -22.97 0.69 0.15
N LEU A 44 -23.70 0.92 1.24
CA LEU A 44 -23.36 1.95 2.23
C LEU A 44 -22.02 1.64 2.90
N GLU A 45 -21.78 0.39 3.29
CA GLU A 45 -20.50 -0.05 3.86
C GLU A 45 -19.33 0.16 2.89
N VAL A 46 -19.52 -0.15 1.60
CA VAL A 46 -18.49 0.10 0.57
C VAL A 46 -18.25 1.60 0.36
N GLN A 47 -19.28 2.44 0.47
CA GLN A 47 -19.12 3.89 0.37
C GLN A 47 -18.34 4.45 1.57
N GLU A 48 -18.64 3.97 2.78
CA GLU A 48 -17.93 4.33 4.01
C GLU A 48 -16.45 3.91 3.92
N LEU A 49 -16.17 2.67 3.53
CA LEU A 49 -14.79 2.20 3.35
C LEU A 49 -14.02 3.04 2.31
N ARG A 50 -14.70 3.50 1.26
CA ARG A 50 -14.08 4.38 0.24
C ARG A 50 -13.76 5.75 0.82
N ALA A 51 -14.64 6.31 1.65
CA ALA A 51 -14.40 7.56 2.34
C ALA A 51 -13.21 7.43 3.31
N ASP A 52 -13.15 6.35 4.08
CA ASP A 52 -12.03 6.06 5.00
C ASP A 52 -10.70 5.90 4.26
N LEU A 53 -10.70 5.24 3.10
CA LEU A 53 -9.50 5.15 2.27
C LEU A 53 -9.06 6.53 1.79
N GLN A 54 -9.97 7.38 1.33
CA GLN A 54 -9.64 8.74 0.92
C GLN A 54 -9.05 9.56 2.08
N GLN A 55 -9.63 9.46 3.27
CA GLN A 55 -9.12 10.13 4.45
C GLN A 55 -7.74 9.62 4.87
N ASN A 56 -7.56 8.30 4.90
CA ASN A 56 -6.26 7.68 5.18
C ASN A 56 -5.20 8.07 4.16
N PHE A 57 -5.56 8.22 2.88
CA PHE A 57 -4.63 8.72 1.87
C PHE A 57 -4.24 10.17 2.10
N GLY A 58 -5.19 11.04 2.48
CA GLY A 58 -4.89 12.42 2.86
C GLY A 58 -3.91 12.49 4.05
N ALA A 59 -4.15 11.68 5.09
CA ALA A 59 -3.26 11.59 6.25
C ALA A 59 -1.85 11.11 5.86
N VAL A 60 -1.74 10.15 4.94
CA VAL A 60 -0.44 9.68 4.43
C VAL A 60 0.27 10.76 3.61
N GLU A 61 -0.45 11.51 2.78
CA GLU A 61 0.13 12.61 2.00
C GLU A 61 0.66 13.72 2.91
N GLU A 62 -0.10 14.08 3.95
CA GLU A 62 0.35 15.03 4.97
C GLU A 62 1.62 14.54 5.67
N MET A 63 1.65 13.27 6.09
CA MET A 63 2.83 12.67 6.73
C MET A 63 4.05 12.66 5.80
N VAL A 64 3.84 12.45 4.50
CA VAL A 64 4.91 12.53 3.47
C VAL A 64 5.42 13.96 3.33
N HIS A 65 4.53 14.95 3.30
CA HIS A 65 4.89 16.36 3.24
C HIS A 65 5.70 16.79 4.48
N GLN A 66 5.26 16.41 5.68
CA GLN A 66 6.00 16.68 6.92
C GLN A 66 7.41 16.07 6.88
N GLN A 67 7.53 14.82 6.41
CA GLN A 67 8.82 14.17 6.22
C GLN A 67 9.73 14.88 5.21
N GLN A 68 9.16 15.39 4.11
CA GLN A 68 9.94 16.17 3.13
C GLN A 68 10.39 17.51 3.71
N GLN A 69 9.54 18.19 4.48
CA GLN A 69 9.90 19.43 5.17
C GLN A 69 11.02 19.20 6.18
N LEU A 70 10.92 18.16 7.02
CA LEU A 70 11.97 17.79 7.97
C LEU A 70 13.30 17.50 7.27
N LYS A 71 13.28 16.76 6.15
CA LYS A 71 14.49 16.52 5.35
C LYS A 71 15.09 17.80 4.78
N LYS A 72 14.26 18.73 4.28
CA LYS A 72 14.72 20.05 3.81
C LYS A 72 15.36 20.84 4.95
N GLN A 73 14.71 20.86 6.12
CA GLN A 73 15.23 21.51 7.31
C GLN A 73 16.58 20.92 7.75
N GLN A 74 16.70 19.60 7.81
CA GLN A 74 17.98 18.93 8.08
C GLN A 74 19.04 19.32 7.05
N SER A 75 18.71 19.30 5.75
CA SER A 75 19.66 19.69 4.71
C SER A 75 20.11 21.15 4.84
N SER A 76 19.21 22.08 5.18
CA SER A 76 19.58 23.47 5.43
C SER A 76 20.46 23.63 6.66
N GLN A 77 20.19 22.85 7.72
CA GLN A 77 21.05 22.81 8.90
C GLN A 77 22.45 22.29 8.57
N TYR A 78 22.56 21.26 7.72
CA TYR A 78 23.86 20.78 7.24
C TYR A 78 24.62 21.84 6.45
N LEU A 79 23.95 22.58 5.57
CA LEU A 79 24.57 23.65 4.79
C LEU A 79 25.05 24.81 5.69
N ASP A 80 24.27 25.17 6.72
CA ASP A 80 24.70 26.15 7.74
C ASP A 80 25.91 25.66 8.53
N LEU A 81 25.88 24.41 9.00
CA LEU A 81 27.00 23.76 9.69
C LEU A 81 28.26 23.75 8.80
N GLU A 82 28.14 23.40 7.52
CA GLU A 82 29.26 23.42 6.56
C GLU A 82 29.79 24.83 6.34
N ALA A 83 28.93 25.85 6.24
CA ALA A 83 29.34 27.25 6.11
C ALA A 83 30.08 27.74 7.36
N ARG A 84 29.61 27.37 8.55
CA ARG A 84 30.25 27.69 9.84
C ARG A 84 31.57 26.97 10.01
N ILE A 85 31.64 25.69 9.65
CA ILE A 85 32.89 24.91 9.65
C ILE A 85 33.86 25.54 8.67
N ARG A 86 33.46 25.86 7.44
CA ARG A 86 34.33 26.55 6.47
C ARG A 86 34.83 27.89 7.00
N LYS A 87 34.00 28.65 7.70
CA LYS A 87 34.39 29.93 8.31
C LYS A 87 35.41 29.70 9.43
N LEU A 88 35.21 28.68 10.27
CA LEU A 88 36.17 28.27 11.29
C LEU A 88 37.46 27.72 10.68
N GLU A 89 37.37 26.99 9.58
CA GLU A 89 38.50 26.48 8.80
C GLU A 89 39.24 27.59 8.07
N SER A 90 38.57 28.65 7.58
CA SER A 90 39.24 29.82 7.01
C SER A 90 39.96 30.62 8.09
N THR A 91 39.37 30.76 9.28
CA THR A 91 40.03 31.35 10.45
C THR A 91 41.20 30.46 10.91
N ARG A 92 41.09 29.13 10.76
CA ARG A 92 42.14 28.15 11.09
C ARG A 92 43.21 28.04 9.99
N LYS A 93 42.91 28.29 8.71
CA LYS A 93 43.89 28.29 7.59
C LYS A 93 44.83 29.50 7.63
N GLN A 94 44.58 30.48 8.50
CA GLN A 94 45.58 31.45 8.95
C GLN A 94 46.63 30.82 9.92
N ARG A 95 46.44 29.55 10.31
CA ARG A 95 47.32 28.73 11.17
C ARG A 95 47.48 27.30 10.58
N THR A 96 48.33 27.21 9.56
CA THR A 96 49.23 26.07 9.19
C THR A 96 48.73 24.61 9.07
N VAL A 97 49.28 23.97 8.03
CA VAL A 97 49.49 22.53 7.65
C VAL A 97 48.35 21.71 7.00
N PRO A 98 48.59 20.96 5.88
CA PRO A 98 47.56 20.24 5.13
C PRO A 98 47.38 18.80 5.61
N THR A 99 46.13 18.35 5.70
CA THR A 99 45.81 16.91 5.77
C THR A 99 44.73 16.60 4.75
N GLU A 100 45.11 15.69 3.85
CA GLU A 100 44.28 15.08 2.83
C GLU A 100 43.13 14.30 3.49
N VAL A 101 41.89 14.60 3.08
CA VAL A 101 40.73 13.80 3.45
C VAL A 101 39.94 13.46 2.19
N ALA A 102 39.84 12.16 1.96
CA ALA A 102 39.13 11.53 0.85
C ALA A 102 37.65 11.94 0.79
N ARG A 103 37.16 12.00 -0.46
CA ARG A 103 35.84 12.49 -0.90
C ARG A 103 34.66 11.74 -0.26
N PRO A 104 33.54 12.42 0.08
CA PRO A 104 32.27 11.75 0.34
C PRO A 104 31.58 11.45 -1.00
N VAL A 105 31.70 10.21 -1.47
CA VAL A 105 30.85 9.69 -2.56
C VAL A 105 29.58 9.11 -1.93
N ALA A 106 28.46 9.86 -1.99
CA ALA A 106 27.07 9.37 -2.07
C ALA A 106 26.06 10.39 -1.51
N ARG A 107 25.72 11.44 -2.28
CA ARG A 107 24.49 12.23 -2.03
C ARG A 107 23.62 12.43 -3.27
N GLN A 108 24.13 12.16 -4.48
CA GLN A 108 23.39 12.34 -5.74
C GLN A 108 22.51 11.15 -6.15
N GLY A 109 22.70 9.97 -5.55
CA GLY A 109 21.91 8.76 -5.85
C GLY A 109 20.58 8.67 -5.10
N GLN A 110 20.52 9.15 -3.84
CA GLN A 110 19.34 9.00 -2.98
C GLN A 110 18.11 9.76 -3.49
N SER A 111 18.28 10.96 -4.04
CA SER A 111 17.16 11.74 -4.58
C SER A 111 16.59 11.12 -5.85
N SER A 112 17.46 10.69 -6.78
CA SER A 112 17.06 10.07 -8.05
C SER A 112 16.47 8.66 -7.87
N GLU A 113 17.03 7.87 -6.94
CA GLU A 113 16.48 6.57 -6.56
C GLU A 113 15.11 6.73 -5.89
N TYR A 114 14.98 7.65 -4.93
CA TYR A 114 13.72 7.94 -4.24
C TYR A 114 12.61 8.33 -5.22
N GLU A 115 12.91 9.17 -6.20
CA GLU A 115 11.94 9.57 -7.21
C GLU A 115 11.50 8.39 -8.10
N THR A 116 12.46 7.54 -8.48
CA THR A 116 12.20 6.31 -9.23
C THR A 116 11.33 5.36 -8.42
N TYR A 117 11.59 5.23 -7.11
CA TYR A 117 10.83 4.39 -6.19
C TYR A 117 9.40 4.90 -6.05
N ASN A 118 9.20 6.20 -5.84
CA ASN A 118 7.87 6.78 -5.67
C ASN A 118 6.98 6.57 -6.90
N LYS A 119 7.55 6.72 -8.11
CA LYS A 119 6.84 6.44 -9.37
C LYS A 119 6.41 4.98 -9.45
N ALA A 120 7.30 4.05 -9.13
CA ALA A 120 6.98 2.62 -9.11
C ALA A 120 5.93 2.29 -8.03
N PHE A 121 6.06 2.89 -6.85
CA PHE A 121 5.15 2.67 -5.73
C PHE A 121 3.76 3.27 -5.96
N ALA A 122 3.64 4.37 -6.71
CA ALA A 122 2.35 4.89 -7.15
C ALA A 122 1.57 3.88 -7.99
N LEU A 123 2.25 3.10 -8.84
CA LEU A 123 1.61 2.02 -9.62
C LEU A 123 1.14 0.87 -8.72
N VAL A 124 1.93 0.53 -7.68
CA VAL A 124 1.51 -0.44 -6.66
C VAL A 124 0.21 0.00 -5.98
N ARG A 125 0.14 1.29 -5.56
CA ARG A 125 -1.07 1.86 -4.93
C ARG A 125 -2.26 1.91 -5.89
N ALA A 126 -2.02 2.15 -7.18
CA ALA A 126 -3.04 2.14 -8.22
C ALA A 126 -3.49 0.72 -8.63
N ASN A 127 -3.02 -0.33 -7.93
CA ASN A 127 -3.30 -1.74 -8.24
C ASN A 127 -2.89 -2.17 -9.66
N LYS A 128 -1.97 -1.41 -10.28
CA LYS A 128 -1.43 -1.64 -11.62
C LYS A 128 -0.26 -2.63 -11.54
N SER A 129 -0.56 -3.88 -11.20
CA SER A 129 0.45 -4.89 -10.84
C SER A 129 1.48 -5.14 -11.94
N LYS A 130 1.07 -5.19 -13.21
CA LYS A 130 1.98 -5.45 -14.35
C LYS A 130 2.94 -4.29 -14.55
N GLU A 131 2.44 -3.05 -14.59
CA GLU A 131 3.28 -1.86 -14.75
C GLU A 131 4.18 -1.64 -13.53
N ALA A 132 3.64 -1.89 -12.32
CA ALA A 132 4.40 -1.80 -11.09
C ALA A 132 5.59 -2.77 -11.07
N LEU A 133 5.41 -4.03 -11.49
CA LEU A 133 6.49 -5.00 -11.58
C LEU A 133 7.60 -4.54 -12.55
N VAL A 134 7.23 -3.97 -13.70
CA VAL A 134 8.20 -3.41 -14.65
C VAL A 134 8.97 -2.24 -14.04
N ALA A 135 8.27 -1.31 -13.39
CA ALA A 135 8.87 -0.13 -12.77
C ALA A 135 9.79 -0.49 -11.59
N LEU A 136 9.38 -1.43 -10.74
CA LEU A 136 10.18 -1.93 -9.61
C LEU A 136 11.40 -2.70 -10.11
N ASN A 137 11.27 -3.51 -11.17
CA ASN A 137 12.41 -4.21 -11.78
C ASN A 137 13.43 -3.22 -12.36
N LYS A 138 12.96 -2.13 -12.98
CA LYS A 138 13.84 -1.05 -13.47
C LYS A 138 14.60 -0.40 -12.32
N LEU A 139 13.95 -0.17 -11.18
CA LEU A 139 14.59 0.38 -10.00
C LEU A 139 15.72 -0.50 -9.49
N VAL A 140 15.46 -1.80 -9.27
CA VAL A 140 16.48 -2.71 -8.72
C VAL A 140 17.62 -2.98 -9.69
N LYS A 141 17.40 -2.85 -11.01
CA LYS A 141 18.47 -2.88 -12.01
C LYS A 141 19.33 -1.61 -11.98
N LYS A 142 18.71 -0.44 -11.84
CA LYS A 142 19.40 0.85 -11.84
C LYS A 142 20.12 1.13 -10.51
N TYR A 143 19.53 0.68 -9.40
CA TYR A 143 20.02 0.89 -8.04
C TYR A 143 20.09 -0.45 -7.28
N PRO A 144 20.97 -1.39 -7.67
CA PRO A 144 21.01 -2.73 -7.09
C PRO A 144 21.41 -2.78 -5.61
N ASN A 145 22.15 -1.76 -5.15
CA ASN A 145 22.55 -1.57 -3.75
C ASN A 145 21.93 -0.29 -3.15
N GLY A 146 20.86 0.20 -3.77
CA GLY A 146 20.19 1.41 -3.35
C GLY A 146 19.39 1.25 -2.05
N GLU A 147 19.05 2.37 -1.43
CA GLU A 147 18.31 2.41 -0.17
C GLU A 147 16.91 1.79 -0.30
N TYR A 148 16.28 1.94 -1.47
CA TYR A 148 14.94 1.46 -1.79
C TYR A 148 14.94 0.14 -2.55
N ALA A 149 16.11 -0.42 -2.87
CA ALA A 149 16.22 -1.68 -3.60
C ALA A 149 15.55 -2.83 -2.82
N GLY A 150 15.79 -2.93 -1.52
CA GLY A 150 15.17 -3.94 -0.67
C GLY A 150 13.65 -3.78 -0.56
N ASP A 151 13.19 -2.52 -0.52
CA ASP A 151 11.77 -2.19 -0.51
C ASP A 151 11.08 -2.58 -1.83
N ALA A 152 11.74 -2.33 -2.96
CA ALA A 152 11.22 -2.69 -4.26
C ALA A 152 11.08 -4.21 -4.44
N TRP A 153 12.08 -4.99 -3.99
CA TRP A 153 11.98 -6.45 -3.98
C TRP A 153 10.84 -6.96 -3.09
N TYR A 154 10.62 -6.32 -1.93
CA TYR A 154 9.49 -6.65 -1.06
C TYR A 154 8.14 -6.42 -1.75
N TRP A 155 7.97 -5.27 -2.41
CA TRP A 155 6.75 -4.98 -3.17
C TRP A 155 6.56 -5.93 -4.35
N MET A 156 7.63 -6.28 -5.06
CA MET A 156 7.57 -7.29 -6.13
C MET A 156 7.09 -8.64 -5.58
N GLY A 157 7.61 -9.10 -4.44
CA GLY A 157 7.18 -10.34 -3.80
C GLY A 157 5.69 -10.33 -3.47
N ARG A 158 5.20 -9.22 -2.90
CA ARG A 158 3.77 -9.02 -2.63
C ARG A 158 2.90 -9.04 -3.89
N LEU A 159 3.33 -8.36 -4.95
CA LEU A 159 2.59 -8.35 -6.22
C LEU A 159 2.54 -9.74 -6.85
N TYR A 160 3.65 -10.50 -6.80
CA TYR A 160 3.67 -11.87 -7.32
C TYR A 160 2.77 -12.83 -6.54
N THR A 161 2.59 -12.60 -5.23
CA THR A 161 1.60 -13.36 -4.43
C THR A 161 0.18 -13.12 -4.94
N VAL A 162 -0.15 -11.88 -5.34
CA VAL A 162 -1.46 -11.54 -5.91
C VAL A 162 -1.64 -12.16 -7.31
N THR A 163 -0.59 -12.17 -8.13
CA THR A 163 -0.65 -12.75 -9.50
C THR A 163 -0.49 -14.27 -9.54
N SER A 164 -0.57 -14.97 -8.40
CA SER A 164 -0.38 -16.43 -8.25
C SER A 164 0.97 -17.00 -8.70
N ASP A 165 1.99 -16.17 -8.94
CA ASP A 165 3.33 -16.64 -9.27
C ASP A 165 4.15 -16.88 -7.99
N LYS A 166 3.85 -18.00 -7.33
CA LYS A 166 4.47 -18.39 -6.06
C LYS A 166 5.99 -18.58 -6.16
N LYS A 167 6.51 -18.96 -7.33
CA LYS A 167 7.96 -19.14 -7.53
C LYS A 167 8.66 -17.79 -7.57
N GLN A 168 8.12 -16.82 -8.31
CA GLN A 168 8.70 -15.47 -8.36
C GLN A 168 8.52 -14.73 -7.04
N ALA A 169 7.39 -14.91 -6.35
CA ALA A 169 7.17 -14.33 -5.03
C ALA A 169 8.25 -14.74 -4.03
N LYS A 170 8.53 -16.06 -3.92
CA LYS A 170 9.60 -16.58 -3.04
C LYS A 170 10.97 -15.99 -3.37
N ARG A 171 11.32 -15.90 -4.66
CA ARG A 171 12.60 -15.33 -5.10
C ARG A 171 12.71 -13.85 -4.75
N ALA A 172 11.67 -13.07 -4.98
CA ALA A 172 11.64 -11.65 -4.68
C ALA A 172 11.73 -11.39 -3.16
N PHE A 173 11.03 -12.18 -2.35
CA PHE A 173 11.13 -12.10 -0.88
C PHE A 173 12.52 -12.50 -0.37
N ALA A 174 13.16 -13.52 -0.95
CA ALA A 174 14.53 -13.88 -0.60
C ALA A 174 15.52 -12.75 -0.90
N GLN A 175 15.41 -12.13 -2.08
CA GLN A 175 16.20 -10.94 -2.47
C GLN A 175 15.96 -9.78 -1.50
N ALA A 176 14.69 -9.49 -1.17
CA ALA A 176 14.33 -8.46 -0.20
C ALA A 176 14.98 -8.73 1.15
N LYS A 177 14.90 -9.97 1.66
CA LYS A 177 15.50 -10.37 2.93
C LYS A 177 17.01 -10.14 2.95
N THR A 178 17.71 -10.52 1.89
CA THR A 178 19.16 -10.32 1.77
C THR A 178 19.54 -8.83 1.73
N ILE A 179 18.83 -8.02 0.94
CA ILE A 179 19.15 -6.59 0.81
C ILE A 179 18.79 -5.83 2.07
N LEU A 180 17.57 -6.01 2.61
CA LEU A 180 17.13 -5.36 3.83
C LEU A 180 18.00 -5.79 5.03
N GLY A 181 18.41 -7.05 5.10
CA GLY A 181 19.33 -7.52 6.15
C GLY A 181 20.71 -6.86 6.06
N ARG A 182 21.23 -6.64 4.85
CA ARG A 182 22.46 -5.85 4.64
C ARG A 182 22.27 -4.39 5.06
N THR A 183 21.14 -3.78 4.74
CA THR A 183 20.81 -2.40 5.15
C THR A 183 20.80 -2.24 6.67
N VAL A 184 20.15 -3.18 7.38
CA VAL A 184 20.11 -3.17 8.86
C VAL A 184 21.52 -3.28 9.45
N LYS A 185 22.36 -4.17 8.91
CA LYS A 185 23.74 -4.36 9.40
C LYS A 185 24.66 -3.18 9.08
N ARG A 186 24.49 -2.55 7.92
CA ARG A 186 25.37 -1.47 7.44
C ARG A 186 25.05 -0.12 8.09
N SER A 187 23.79 0.09 8.50
CA SER A 187 23.32 1.39 8.99
C SER A 187 22.47 1.24 10.26
N PRO A 188 22.99 0.60 11.32
CA PRO A 188 22.24 0.40 12.56
C PRO A 188 21.82 1.74 13.17
N GLY A 189 20.62 1.79 13.77
CA GLY A 189 20.08 2.99 14.43
C GLY A 189 19.56 4.08 13.48
N THR A 190 19.56 3.84 12.16
CA THR A 190 18.96 4.77 11.19
C THR A 190 17.46 4.47 11.00
N PRO A 191 16.62 5.48 10.69
CA PRO A 191 15.21 5.27 10.33
C PRO A 191 15.04 4.30 9.14
N GLN A 192 16.03 4.25 8.25
CA GLN A 192 16.07 3.32 7.13
C GLN A 192 16.23 1.86 7.61
N ALA A 193 17.17 1.61 8.53
CA ALA A 193 17.36 0.28 9.11
C ALA A 193 16.14 -0.18 9.91
N GLU A 194 15.47 0.71 10.64
CA GLU A 194 14.23 0.37 11.36
C GLU A 194 13.11 -0.04 10.40
N ARG A 195 12.92 0.73 9.32
CA ARG A 195 11.95 0.39 8.25
C ARG A 195 12.28 -0.94 7.59
N ALA A 196 13.55 -1.18 7.32
CA ALA A 196 14.03 -2.44 6.75
C ALA A 196 13.79 -3.62 7.71
N ALA A 197 14.07 -3.46 8.99
CA ALA A 197 13.82 -4.45 10.04
C ALA A 197 12.31 -4.75 10.20
N ALA A 198 11.46 -3.72 10.14
CA ALA A 198 10.01 -3.90 10.21
C ALA A 198 9.48 -4.71 9.01
N LYS A 199 10.00 -4.46 7.80
CA LYS A 199 9.61 -5.23 6.59
C LYS A 199 10.15 -6.65 6.62
N LEU A 200 11.36 -6.88 7.11
CA LEU A 200 11.94 -8.21 7.29
C LEU A 200 11.04 -9.13 8.11
N LYS A 201 10.40 -8.61 9.17
CA LYS A 201 9.44 -9.36 10.00
C LYS A 201 8.13 -9.73 9.27
N LYS A 202 7.80 -9.00 8.20
CA LYS A 202 6.56 -9.18 7.42
C LYS A 202 6.75 -10.01 6.15
N ILE A 203 8.00 -10.40 5.85
CA ILE A 203 8.28 -11.32 4.74
C ILE A 203 7.83 -12.73 5.16
N PRO A 204 6.95 -13.38 4.37
CA PRO A 204 6.50 -14.74 4.63
C PRO A 204 7.61 -15.78 4.41
#